data_AF-A0A3B1BWY0-F1
#
_entry.id   AF-A0A3B1BWY0-F1
#
_cell.length_a   1.000
_cell.length_b   1.000
_cell.length_c   1.000
_cell.angle_alpha   90.00
_cell.angle_beta   90.00
_cell.angle_gamma   90.00
#
_symmetry.space_group_name_H-M   'P 1'
#
loop_
_entity.id
_entity.type
_entity.pdbx_description
1 polymer ?
#
loop_
_entity_poly.entity_id
_entity_poly.type
_entity_poly.pdbx_seq_one_letter_code
_entity_poly.pdbx_strand_id
1 'polypeptide(L)'
;MVDRNASNVDERIISKPFGVVYLSRITIAVVAGAALSIFLIYFLLNRDLSGGYFEAISGIGQAGTALLRSVFYSVLFQLIIALSVIALVVIYYSDKILGPLYRVTVTFLEIAGGDIRSETRIRGKDELQSIPGRINGLKSELAAFVDEIQEKCDTVSSDISSLEGASEGDKVELEKKLREDVEKLNEITKRIKFGD
;
A
#
# COMPACT_ATOMS: atom_id res chain seq x y z
N MET A 1 -28.85 1.63 19.89
CA MET A 1 -29.21 1.01 18.59
C MET A 1 -28.52 1.77 17.46
N VAL A 2 -27.24 1.52 17.21
CA VAL A 2 -26.58 1.80 15.92
C VAL A 2 -25.48 0.76 15.79
N ASP A 3 -25.88 -0.44 15.40
CA ASP A 3 -25.00 -1.54 15.03
C ASP A 3 -25.58 -2.10 13.74
N ARG A 4 -24.92 -1.80 12.61
CA ARG A 4 -25.26 -2.28 11.24
C ARG A 4 -24.37 -1.77 10.09
N ASN A 5 -23.37 -0.91 10.34
CA ASN A 5 -22.55 -0.36 9.24
C ASN A 5 -21.16 -0.99 9.11
N ALA A 6 -20.74 -1.85 10.04
CA ALA A 6 -19.43 -2.51 9.98
C ALA A 6 -19.38 -3.70 9.01
N SER A 7 -20.53 -4.31 8.65
CA SER A 7 -20.55 -5.52 7.82
C SER A 7 -20.52 -5.27 6.30
N ASN A 8 -20.58 -4.02 5.84
CA ASN A 8 -20.56 -3.68 4.41
C ASN A 8 -19.16 -3.30 3.89
N VAL A 9 -18.15 -3.25 4.77
CA VAL A 9 -16.79 -2.86 4.43
C VAL A 9 -15.95 -4.06 3.98
N ASP A 10 -16.33 -5.28 4.36
CA ASP A 10 -15.53 -6.50 4.17
C ASP A 10 -15.45 -6.98 2.71
N GLU A 11 -16.46 -6.75 1.87
CA GLU A 11 -16.49 -7.38 0.53
C GLU A 11 -15.78 -6.59 -0.58
N ARG A 12 -15.44 -5.30 -0.40
CA ARG A 12 -14.91 -4.45 -1.49
C ARG A 12 -13.45 -4.04 -1.37
N ILE A 13 -12.77 -4.35 -0.27
CA ILE A 13 -11.40 -3.85 -0.01
C ILE A 13 -10.31 -4.85 -0.45
N ILE A 14 -10.67 -6.09 -0.78
CA ILE A 14 -9.74 -7.03 -1.44
C ILE A 14 -9.64 -6.65 -2.92
N SER A 15 -8.97 -5.54 -3.19
CA SER A 15 -8.54 -5.24 -4.53
C SER A 15 -7.51 -6.31 -4.92
N LYS A 16 -7.91 -7.17 -5.86
CA LYS A 16 -7.03 -8.14 -6.53
C LYS A 16 -6.03 -7.54 -7.56
N PRO A 17 -5.92 -6.21 -7.86
CA PRO A 17 -5.11 -5.80 -9.01
C PRO A 17 -3.61 -5.78 -8.72
N PHE A 18 -3.16 -5.83 -7.46
CA PHE A 18 -1.73 -5.81 -7.14
C PHE A 18 -1.02 -7.10 -7.57
N GLY A 19 -1.67 -8.25 -7.38
CA GLY A 19 -1.16 -9.54 -7.85
C GLY A 19 -1.01 -9.57 -9.37
N VAL A 20 -1.97 -9.02 -10.12
CA VAL A 20 -2.02 -9.14 -11.58
C VAL A 20 -0.93 -8.33 -12.29
N VAL A 21 -0.67 -7.09 -11.86
CA VAL A 21 0.37 -6.24 -12.47
C VAL A 21 1.78 -6.74 -12.13
N TYR A 22 1.98 -7.29 -10.93
CA TYR A 22 3.28 -7.83 -10.54
C TYR A 22 3.54 -9.21 -11.17
N LEU A 23 2.52 -10.07 -11.21
CA LEU A 23 2.55 -11.36 -11.90
C LEU A 23 2.87 -11.17 -13.39
N SER A 24 2.24 -10.21 -14.07
CA SER A 24 2.49 -9.98 -15.49
C SER A 24 3.93 -9.55 -15.77
N ARG A 25 4.53 -8.67 -14.95
CA ARG A 25 5.95 -8.26 -15.11
C ARG A 25 6.92 -9.43 -14.94
N ILE A 26 6.68 -10.30 -13.96
CA ILE A 26 7.53 -11.47 -13.71
C ILE A 26 7.34 -12.53 -14.81
N THR A 27 6.11 -12.80 -15.22
CA THR A 27 5.82 -13.70 -16.33
C THR A 27 6.49 -13.22 -17.62
N ILE A 28 6.43 -11.92 -17.92
CA ILE A 28 7.12 -11.34 -19.08
C ILE A 28 8.64 -11.53 -18.96
N ALA A 29 9.24 -11.29 -17.79
CA ALA A 29 10.68 -11.49 -17.58
C ALA A 29 11.10 -12.96 -17.76
N VAL A 30 10.28 -13.91 -17.30
CA VAL A 30 10.54 -15.35 -17.44
C VAL A 30 10.39 -15.81 -18.88
N VAL A 31 9.36 -15.33 -19.58
CA VAL A 31 9.17 -15.59 -21.02
C VAL A 31 10.31 -14.98 -21.83
N ALA A 32 10.76 -13.77 -21.50
CA ALA A 32 11.91 -13.14 -22.14
C ALA A 32 13.22 -13.91 -21.89
N GLY A 33 13.44 -14.39 -20.67
CA GLY A 33 14.59 -15.23 -20.34
C GLY A 33 14.58 -16.57 -21.09
N ALA A 34 13.42 -17.22 -21.20
CA ALA A 34 13.26 -18.43 -21.99
C ALA A 34 13.50 -18.18 -23.49
N ALA A 35 12.94 -17.11 -24.04
CA ALA A 35 13.15 -16.71 -25.43
C ALA A 35 14.64 -16.40 -25.71
N LEU A 36 15.32 -15.71 -24.79
CA LEU A 36 16.76 -15.42 -24.88
C LEU A 36 17.59 -16.71 -24.85
N SER A 37 17.21 -17.68 -24.01
CA SER A 37 17.88 -18.97 -23.93
C SER A 37 17.71 -19.77 -25.23
N ILE A 38 16.51 -19.82 -25.81
CA ILE A 38 16.25 -20.44 -27.12
C ILE A 38 17.04 -19.73 -28.22
N PHE A 39 17.07 -18.39 -28.21
CA PHE A 39 17.84 -17.61 -29.16
C PHE A 39 19.35 -17.88 -29.08
N LEU A 40 19.90 -17.95 -27.87
CA LEU A 40 21.30 -18.31 -27.63
C LEU A 40 21.62 -19.71 -28.14
N ILE A 41 20.76 -20.70 -27.87
CA ILE A 41 20.93 -22.06 -28.36
C ILE A 41 20.92 -22.08 -29.89
N TYR A 42 19.96 -21.40 -30.53
CA TYR A 42 19.90 -21.31 -31.98
C TYR A 42 21.16 -20.66 -32.56
N PHE A 43 21.62 -19.55 -31.95
CA PHE A 43 22.82 -18.84 -32.40
C PHE A 43 24.11 -19.66 -32.21
N LEU A 44 24.23 -20.40 -31.10
CA LEU A 44 25.35 -21.31 -30.83
C LEU A 44 25.36 -22.51 -31.80
N LEU A 45 24.20 -23.10 -32.09
CA LEU A 45 24.07 -24.20 -33.05
C LEU A 45 24.32 -23.76 -34.51
N ASN A 46 24.00 -22.51 -34.83
CA ASN A 46 24.11 -21.97 -36.19
C ASN A 46 25.48 -21.36 -36.51
N ARG A 47 26.47 -21.43 -35.60
CA ARG A 47 27.88 -21.12 -35.93
C ARG A 47 28.50 -22.36 -36.59
N ASP A 48 29.04 -22.14 -37.79
CA ASP A 48 29.57 -23.14 -38.70
C ASP A 48 30.33 -24.29 -38.03
N LEU A 49 29.71 -25.45 -38.11
CA LEU A 49 30.24 -26.75 -37.74
C LEU A 49 31.10 -27.32 -38.90
N SER A 50 32.02 -26.51 -39.42
CA SER A 50 32.65 -26.69 -40.74
C SER A 50 33.85 -27.67 -40.80
N GLY A 51 33.94 -28.67 -39.91
CA GLY A 51 35.17 -29.48 -39.80
C GLY A 51 35.07 -30.98 -40.01
N GLY A 52 33.97 -31.65 -39.61
CA GLY A 52 33.95 -33.12 -39.52
C GLY A 52 32.58 -33.77 -39.53
N TYR A 53 31.55 -33.07 -39.98
CA TYR A 53 30.15 -33.50 -39.86
C TYR A 53 29.73 -34.57 -40.87
N PHE A 54 30.46 -34.69 -41.98
CA PHE A 54 30.08 -35.61 -43.05
C PHE A 54 30.27 -37.09 -42.68
N GLU A 55 31.21 -37.41 -41.76
CA GLU A 55 31.39 -38.77 -41.21
C GLU A 55 30.44 -39.08 -40.05
N ALA A 56 29.93 -38.08 -39.33
CA ALA A 56 29.02 -38.28 -38.20
C ALA A 56 27.53 -38.44 -38.63
N ILE A 57 27.16 -37.96 -39.83
CA ILE A 57 25.77 -37.90 -40.32
C ILE A 57 25.09 -39.28 -40.46
N SER A 58 25.85 -40.36 -40.63
CA SER A 58 25.30 -41.73 -40.67
C SER A 58 24.85 -42.26 -39.29
N GLY A 59 25.32 -41.68 -38.18
CA GLY A 59 24.85 -41.97 -36.81
C GLY A 59 23.85 -40.95 -36.26
N ILE A 60 23.64 -39.81 -36.94
CA ILE A 60 22.95 -38.63 -36.42
C ILE A 60 21.41 -38.69 -36.52
N GLY A 61 20.82 -39.55 -37.36
CA GLY A 61 19.36 -39.69 -37.43
C GLY A 61 18.72 -40.07 -36.08
N GLN A 62 19.40 -40.90 -35.29
CA GLN A 62 18.99 -41.28 -33.94
C GLN A 62 19.52 -40.30 -32.87
N ALA A 63 20.71 -39.73 -33.05
CA ALA A 63 21.26 -38.76 -32.09
C ALA A 63 20.50 -37.41 -32.12
N GLY A 64 20.07 -36.92 -33.29
CA GLY A 64 19.33 -35.67 -33.44
C GLY A 64 17.95 -35.72 -32.80
N THR A 65 17.24 -36.84 -32.92
CA THR A 65 15.94 -37.05 -32.25
C THR A 65 16.09 -37.25 -30.75
N ALA A 66 17.17 -37.87 -30.28
CA ALA A 66 17.51 -37.98 -28.86
C ALA A 66 17.88 -36.61 -28.26
N LEU A 67 18.66 -35.78 -28.97
CA LEU A 67 19.03 -34.44 -28.54
C LEU A 67 17.81 -33.50 -28.49
N LEU A 68 16.96 -33.52 -29.53
CA LEU A 68 15.70 -32.75 -29.53
C LEU A 68 14.80 -33.15 -28.37
N ARG A 69 14.70 -34.44 -28.07
CA ARG A 69 13.93 -34.97 -26.93
C ARG A 69 14.53 -34.53 -25.59
N SER A 70 15.85 -34.52 -25.47
CA SER A 70 16.56 -34.04 -24.28
C SER A 70 16.35 -32.54 -24.05
N VAL A 71 16.41 -31.72 -25.10
CA VAL A 71 16.16 -30.27 -25.03
C VAL A 71 14.70 -29.99 -24.70
N PHE A 72 13.76 -30.74 -25.26
CA PHE A 72 12.35 -30.59 -24.94
C PHE A 72 12.06 -30.86 -23.46
N TYR A 73 12.63 -31.94 -22.91
CA TYR A 73 12.49 -32.25 -21.48
C TYR A 73 13.19 -31.23 -20.57
N SER A 74 14.36 -30.73 -20.95
CA SER A 74 15.06 -29.71 -20.14
C SER A 74 14.30 -28.39 -20.10
N VAL A 75 13.74 -27.94 -21.23
CA VAL A 75 12.93 -26.72 -21.31
C VAL A 75 11.62 -26.89 -20.52
N LEU A 76 10.95 -28.03 -20.66
CA LEU A 76 9.72 -28.32 -19.93
C LEU A 76 9.97 -28.33 -18.40
N PHE A 77 11.05 -28.98 -17.97
CA PHE A 77 11.46 -29.02 -16.57
C PHE A 77 11.78 -27.62 -16.04
N GLN A 78 12.52 -26.82 -16.80
CA GLN A 78 12.87 -25.45 -16.42
C GLN A 78 11.63 -24.55 -16.32
N LEU A 79 10.65 -24.72 -17.20
CA LEU A 79 9.39 -23.97 -17.18
C LEU A 79 8.55 -24.32 -15.94
N ILE A 80 8.47 -25.60 -15.57
CA ILE A 80 7.76 -26.06 -14.36
C ILE A 80 8.41 -25.47 -13.10
N ILE A 81 9.75 -25.51 -13.01
CA ILE A 81 10.47 -24.93 -11.87
C ILE A 81 10.24 -23.42 -11.81
N ALA A 82 10.37 -22.72 -12.94
CA ALA A 82 10.16 -21.28 -12.99
C ALA A 82 8.76 -20.90 -12.52
N LEU A 83 7.71 -21.55 -13.06
CA LEU A 83 6.33 -21.31 -12.63
C LEU A 83 6.12 -21.61 -11.13
N SER A 84 6.70 -22.70 -10.63
CA SER A 84 6.58 -23.08 -9.22
C SER A 84 7.23 -22.05 -8.30
N VAL A 85 8.44 -21.58 -8.63
CA VAL A 85 9.14 -20.54 -7.86
C VAL A 85 8.35 -19.23 -7.88
N ILE A 86 7.83 -18.83 -9.05
CA ILE A 86 7.01 -17.62 -9.17
C ILE A 86 5.76 -17.72 -8.30
N ALA A 87 5.03 -18.84 -8.37
CA ALA A 87 3.83 -19.06 -7.57
C ALA A 87 4.13 -18.97 -6.07
N LEU A 88 5.23 -19.58 -5.61
CA LEU A 88 5.67 -19.52 -4.22
C LEU A 88 6.00 -18.09 -3.78
N VAL A 89 6.74 -17.33 -4.60
CA VAL A 89 7.08 -15.94 -4.29
C VAL A 89 5.81 -15.08 -4.21
N VAL A 90 4.88 -15.23 -5.15
CA VAL A 90 3.63 -14.45 -5.16
C VAL A 90 2.80 -14.75 -3.92
N ILE A 91 2.60 -16.02 -3.57
CA ILE A 91 1.84 -16.40 -2.37
C ILE A 91 2.51 -15.82 -1.12
N TYR A 92 3.83 -15.98 -0.99
CA TYR A 92 4.58 -15.51 0.17
C TYR A 92 4.53 -13.98 0.35
N TYR A 93 4.69 -13.21 -0.74
CA TYR A 93 4.65 -11.75 -0.68
C TYR A 93 3.23 -11.20 -0.53
N SER A 94 2.24 -11.84 -1.17
CA SER A 94 0.83 -11.44 -1.08
C SER A 94 0.35 -11.45 0.37
N ASP A 95 0.60 -12.53 1.09
CA ASP A 95 0.15 -12.68 2.48
C ASP A 95 0.85 -11.68 3.43
N LYS A 96 2.11 -11.36 3.14
CA LYS A 96 2.88 -10.37 3.92
C LYS A 96 2.42 -8.93 3.73
N ILE A 97 1.92 -8.57 2.55
CA ILE A 97 1.55 -7.19 2.24
C ILE A 97 0.08 -6.93 2.60
N LEU A 98 -0.82 -7.87 2.29
CA LEU A 98 -2.26 -7.69 2.47
C LEU A 98 -2.65 -7.50 3.94
N GLY A 99 -2.03 -8.24 4.85
CA GLY A 99 -2.33 -8.15 6.29
C GLY A 99 -2.06 -6.76 6.89
N PRO A 100 -0.83 -6.22 6.76
CA PRO A 100 -0.51 -4.87 7.21
C PRO A 100 -1.30 -3.79 6.48
N LEU A 101 -1.53 -3.93 5.16
CA LEU A 101 -2.28 -2.96 4.36
C LEU A 101 -3.74 -2.87 4.83
N TYR A 102 -4.38 -4.00 5.11
CA TYR A 102 -5.73 -4.04 5.65
C TYR A 102 -5.82 -3.29 6.98
N ARG A 103 -4.87 -3.49 7.90
CA ARG A 103 -4.83 -2.76 9.17
C ARG A 103 -4.71 -1.25 8.96
N VAL A 104 -3.87 -0.81 8.01
CA VAL A 104 -3.75 0.61 7.66
C VAL A 104 -5.10 1.17 7.23
N THR A 105 -5.82 0.46 6.35
CA THR A 105 -7.15 0.89 5.90
C THR A 105 -8.16 0.98 7.05
N VAL A 106 -8.19 -0.03 7.93
CA VAL A 106 -9.06 -0.02 9.12
C VAL A 106 -8.75 1.18 10.02
N THR A 107 -7.47 1.45 10.29
CA THR A 107 -7.08 2.61 11.08
C THR A 107 -7.48 3.94 10.45
N PHE A 108 -7.37 4.08 9.12
CA PHE A 108 -7.89 5.28 8.45
C PHE A 108 -9.41 5.42 8.60
N LEU A 109 -10.14 4.29 8.61
CA LEU A 109 -11.59 4.29 8.85
C LEU A 109 -11.93 4.70 10.30
N GLU A 110 -11.14 4.25 11.28
CA GLU A 110 -11.27 4.67 12.69
C GLU A 110 -11.00 6.17 12.84
N ILE A 111 -9.95 6.70 12.20
CA ILE A 111 -9.65 8.14 12.19
C ILE A 111 -10.81 8.92 11.54
N ALA A 112 -11.36 8.43 10.43
CA ALA A 112 -12.51 9.05 9.76
C ALA A 112 -13.78 9.00 10.64
N GLY A 113 -13.89 8.02 11.52
CA GLY A 113 -14.94 7.90 12.54
C GLY A 113 -14.73 8.79 13.77
N GLY A 114 -13.63 9.54 13.85
CA GLY A 114 -13.29 10.42 14.97
C GLY A 114 -12.50 9.75 16.11
N ASP A 115 -12.11 8.48 15.96
CA ASP A 115 -11.22 7.83 16.94
C ASP A 115 -9.75 8.12 16.60
N ILE A 116 -9.23 9.19 17.21
CA ILE A 116 -7.85 9.64 17.06
C ILE A 116 -6.97 9.28 18.27
N ARG A 117 -7.54 8.70 19.33
CA ARG A 117 -6.81 8.37 20.57
C ARG A 117 -6.24 6.96 20.59
N SER A 118 -6.65 6.08 19.67
CA SER A 118 -6.11 4.74 19.54
C SER A 118 -4.67 4.73 18.99
N GLU A 119 -3.75 4.03 19.66
CA GLU A 119 -2.37 3.87 19.18
C GLU A 119 -2.29 2.85 18.04
N THR A 120 -1.81 3.26 16.87
CA THR A 120 -1.68 2.35 15.73
C THR A 120 -0.36 1.60 15.83
N ARG A 121 -0.41 0.31 16.12
CA ARG A 121 0.78 -0.54 16.19
C ARG A 121 0.73 -1.65 15.15
N ILE A 122 1.55 -1.55 14.11
CA ILE A 122 1.78 -2.66 13.18
C ILE A 122 2.89 -3.54 13.76
N ARG A 123 2.55 -4.79 14.07
CA ARG A 123 3.48 -5.82 14.54
C ARG A 123 4.10 -6.47 13.31
N GLY A 124 5.36 -6.16 12.97
CA GLY A 124 6.06 -6.84 11.88
C GLY A 124 7.35 -6.14 11.43
N LYS A 125 8.38 -6.92 11.06
CA LYS A 125 9.60 -6.47 10.36
C LYS A 125 9.35 -6.32 8.85
N ASP A 126 8.23 -5.69 8.47
CA ASP A 126 7.84 -5.58 7.06
C ASP A 126 8.25 -4.22 6.46
N GLU A 127 8.30 -4.13 5.13
CA GLU A 127 8.70 -2.91 4.40
C GLU A 127 7.83 -1.68 4.73
N LEU A 128 6.69 -1.89 5.39
CA LEU A 128 5.67 -0.89 5.75
C LEU A 128 5.85 -0.28 7.15
N GLN A 129 6.95 -0.56 7.87
CA GLN A 129 7.20 -0.01 9.21
C GLN A 129 7.20 1.52 9.31
N SER A 130 7.45 2.23 8.20
CA SER A 130 7.44 3.70 8.18
C SER A 130 6.03 4.30 8.20
N ILE A 131 5.00 3.51 7.86
CA ILE A 131 3.61 3.97 7.77
C ILE A 131 2.97 4.22 9.15
N PRO A 132 3.07 3.30 10.14
CA PRO A 132 2.55 3.52 11.49
C PRO A 132 3.04 4.82 12.13
N GLY A 133 4.34 5.13 11.99
CA GLY A 133 4.92 6.35 12.54
C GLY A 133 4.27 7.61 11.94
N ARG A 134 4.02 7.60 10.63
CA ARG A 134 3.32 8.71 9.94
C ARG A 134 1.85 8.81 10.35
N ILE A 135 1.16 7.67 10.50
CA ILE A 135 -0.24 7.64 10.95
C ILE A 135 -0.36 8.15 12.39
N ASN A 136 0.53 7.72 13.29
CA ASN A 136 0.52 8.19 14.68
C ASN A 136 0.90 9.68 14.76
N GLY A 137 1.82 10.16 13.92
CA GLY A 137 2.09 11.59 13.78
C GLY A 137 0.83 12.37 13.36
N LEU A 138 0.12 11.91 12.33
CA LEU A 138 -1.15 12.50 11.90
C LEU A 138 -2.19 12.50 13.02
N LYS A 139 -2.38 11.38 13.72
CA LYS A 139 -3.31 11.28 14.86
C LYS A 139 -2.95 12.28 15.96
N SER A 140 -1.66 12.41 16.27
CA SER A 140 -1.18 13.35 17.30
C SER A 140 -1.43 14.80 16.91
N GLU A 141 -1.17 15.18 15.66
CA GLU A 141 -1.43 16.54 15.17
C GLU A 141 -2.93 16.85 15.16
N LEU A 142 -3.75 15.88 14.74
CA LEU A 142 -5.21 16.03 14.74
C LEU A 142 -5.77 16.13 16.16
N ALA A 143 -5.23 15.35 17.11
CA ALA A 143 -5.63 15.43 18.52
C ALA A 143 -5.29 16.79 19.13
N ALA A 144 -4.06 17.27 18.93
CA ALA A 144 -3.64 18.59 19.41
C ALA A 144 -4.53 19.71 18.84
N PHE A 145 -4.90 19.60 17.57
CA PHE A 145 -5.79 20.55 16.91
C PHE A 145 -7.21 20.53 17.49
N VAL A 146 -7.78 19.34 17.74
CA VAL A 146 -9.10 19.20 18.37
C VAL A 146 -9.08 19.74 19.81
N ASP A 147 -8.04 19.46 20.56
CA ASP A 147 -7.88 19.96 21.93
C ASP A 147 -7.76 21.50 21.95
N GLU A 148 -7.02 22.11 21.00
CA GLU A 148 -6.91 23.58 20.86
C GLU A 148 -8.27 24.22 20.55
N ILE A 149 -9.08 23.61 19.68
CA ILE A 149 -10.45 24.09 19.40
C ILE A 149 -11.33 23.96 20.65
N GLN A 150 -11.27 22.83 21.34
CA GLN A 150 -12.10 22.58 22.51
C GLN A 150 -11.79 23.59 23.62
N GLU A 151 -10.51 23.86 23.90
CA GLU A 151 -10.08 24.85 24.90
C GLU A 151 -10.60 26.26 24.57
N LYS A 152 -10.57 26.66 23.30
CA LYS A 152 -11.09 27.95 22.85
C LYS A 152 -12.61 28.02 22.91
N CYS A 153 -13.31 26.96 22.53
CA CYS A 153 -14.76 26.87 22.66
C CYS A 153 -15.20 26.95 24.13
N ASP A 154 -14.49 26.28 25.03
CA ASP A 154 -14.77 26.30 26.47
C ASP A 154 -14.53 27.71 27.05
N THR A 155 -13.48 28.40 26.60
CA THR A 155 -13.21 29.81 26.97
C THR A 155 -14.33 30.73 26.51
N VAL A 156 -14.74 30.63 25.24
CA VAL A 156 -15.85 31.42 24.69
C VAL A 156 -17.16 31.13 25.43
N SER A 157 -17.44 29.87 25.76
CA SER A 157 -18.65 29.49 26.52
C SER A 157 -18.63 30.04 27.94
N SER A 158 -17.46 30.07 28.59
CA SER A 158 -17.28 30.67 29.91
C SER A 158 -17.48 32.19 29.88
N ASP A 159 -16.96 32.86 28.85
CA ASP A 159 -17.10 34.30 28.67
C ASP A 159 -18.56 34.70 28.38
N ILE A 160 -19.28 33.91 27.56
CA ILE A 160 -20.73 34.09 27.33
C ILE A 160 -21.52 33.95 28.64
N SER A 161 -21.21 32.93 29.45
CA SER A 161 -21.89 32.72 30.74
C SER A 161 -21.62 33.86 31.72
N SER A 162 -20.43 34.46 31.64
CA SER A 162 -20.04 35.60 32.48
C SER A 162 -20.71 36.91 32.01
N LEU A 163 -21.01 37.04 30.71
CA LEU A 163 -21.76 38.17 30.13
C LEU A 163 -23.21 38.24 30.61
N GLU A 164 -23.86 37.10 30.84
CA GLU A 164 -25.26 37.04 31.29
C GLU A 164 -25.46 37.61 32.71
N GLY A 165 -24.41 37.63 33.54
CA GLY A 165 -24.44 38.15 34.91
C GLY A 165 -23.76 39.51 35.14
N ALA A 166 -23.17 40.13 34.11
CA ALA A 166 -22.29 41.30 34.24
C ALA A 166 -23.02 42.66 34.16
N SER A 167 -22.45 43.70 34.78
CA SER A 167 -22.95 45.08 34.69
C SER A 167 -22.67 45.70 33.31
N GLU A 168 -23.41 46.74 32.90
CA GLU A 168 -23.29 47.37 31.57
C GLU A 168 -21.87 47.88 31.22
N GLY A 169 -21.04 48.21 32.21
CA GLY A 169 -19.63 48.57 32.00
C GLY A 169 -18.72 47.37 31.70
N ASP A 170 -18.96 46.25 32.38
CA ASP A 170 -18.19 45.00 32.21
C ASP A 170 -18.55 44.27 30.90
N LYS A 171 -19.79 44.47 30.41
CA LYS A 171 -20.26 43.89 29.14
C LYS A 171 -19.44 44.36 27.94
N VAL A 172 -19.04 45.64 27.90
CA VAL A 172 -18.27 46.20 26.78
C VAL A 172 -16.85 45.62 26.73
N GLU A 173 -16.23 45.36 27.89
CA GLU A 173 -14.90 44.75 27.95
C GLU A 173 -14.94 43.25 27.63
N LEU A 174 -15.98 42.54 28.08
CA LEU A 174 -16.19 41.13 27.72
C LEU A 174 -16.53 40.94 26.24
N GLU A 175 -17.36 41.80 25.63
CA GLU A 175 -17.67 41.73 24.19
C GLU A 175 -16.41 41.89 23.32
N LYS A 176 -15.47 42.73 23.76
CA LYS A 176 -14.19 42.91 23.07
C LYS A 176 -13.33 41.64 23.15
N LYS A 177 -13.23 41.01 24.33
CA LYS A 177 -12.52 39.73 24.50
C LYS A 177 -13.15 38.61 23.67
N LEU A 178 -14.48 38.53 23.66
CA LEU A 178 -15.22 37.55 22.89
C LEU A 178 -14.95 37.67 21.39
N ARG A 179 -14.90 38.91 20.86
CA ARG A 179 -14.53 39.17 19.47
C ARG A 179 -13.12 38.71 19.14
N GLU A 180 -12.14 38.97 20.02
CA GLU A 180 -10.76 38.53 19.84
C GLU A 180 -10.65 37.00 19.83
N ASP A 181 -11.39 36.30 20.70
CA ASP A 181 -11.33 34.83 20.77
C ASP A 181 -12.06 34.15 19.60
N VAL A 182 -13.15 34.74 19.11
CA VAL A 182 -13.79 34.33 17.84
C VAL A 182 -12.85 34.53 16.66
N GLU A 183 -12.07 35.62 16.64
CA GLU A 183 -11.10 35.89 15.57
C GLU A 183 -9.96 34.86 15.59
N LYS A 184 -9.42 34.54 16.77
CA LYS A 184 -8.42 33.46 16.94
C LYS A 184 -8.96 32.09 16.52
N LEU A 185 -10.21 31.76 16.86
CA LEU A 185 -10.87 30.53 16.40
C LEU A 185 -10.98 30.47 14.87
N ASN A 186 -11.27 31.61 14.24
CA ASN A 186 -11.34 31.71 12.79
C ASN A 186 -9.96 31.54 12.13
N GLU A 187 -8.89 32.05 12.75
CA GLU A 187 -7.51 31.79 12.30
C GLU A 187 -7.10 30.32 12.44
N ILE A 188 -7.43 29.67 13.56
CA ILE A 188 -7.19 28.23 13.77
C ILE A 188 -7.92 27.42 12.70
N THR A 189 -9.17 27.76 12.40
CA THR A 189 -9.98 27.08 11.38
C THR A 189 -9.39 27.26 9.97
N LYS A 190 -8.83 28.43 9.64
CA LYS A 190 -8.16 28.68 8.35
C LYS A 190 -6.89 27.85 8.14
N ARG A 191 -6.27 27.32 9.20
CA ARG A 191 -5.12 26.40 9.07
C ARG A 191 -5.53 25.07 8.44
N ILE A 192 -6.81 24.70 8.52
CA ILE A 192 -7.35 23.58 7.74
C ILE A 192 -7.53 24.06 6.30
N LYS A 193 -6.70 23.54 5.40
CA LYS A 193 -6.97 23.62 3.96
C LYS A 193 -8.17 22.72 3.67
N PHE A 194 -9.38 23.28 3.70
CA PHE A 194 -10.49 22.66 2.98
C PHE A 194 -10.08 22.65 1.51
N GLY A 195 -10.03 21.47 0.90
CA GLY A 195 -9.77 21.36 -0.52
C GLY A 195 -10.88 22.11 -1.27
N ASP A 196 -10.49 23.13 -2.03
CA ASP A 196 -11.33 23.74 -3.07
C ASP A 196 -11.63 22.73 -4.19
#